data_AF-F0R6I4-F1
#
_entry.id   AF-F0R6I4-F1
#
_cell.length_a   1.000
_cell.length_b   1.000
_cell.length_c   1.000
_cell.angle_alpha   90.00
_cell.angle_beta   90.00
_cell.angle_gamma   90.00
#
_symmetry.space_group_name_H-M   'P 1'
#
loop_
_entity.id
_entity.type
_entity.pdbx_description
1 polymer ?
#
loop_
_entity_poly.entity_id
_entity_poly.type
_entity_poly.pdbx_seq_one_letter_code
_entity_poly.pdbx_strand_id
1 'polypeptide(L)'
;MNRFIYYVLMMKRFLIGLLFLPLVIFAHDIKDIKYGFIHPQDSARTKMWWFHGKYPSSKEAMTKDLEAFKEAGIGGIVFYDQVHGDQLPDAERTMSQAWWENVYHVARETKRLGLDFEFHVSNGFVAGGPWIQPKDAMKRLECIETLVTGGEYVERKLEVPQNSYRFYQDVKVLALPTSDVADSLMHVSCNRTDMDAKSLFDTDALQAIPVPQDEKPVYIDIDYQVPRILRSISYLIGPSGKATTSSTNVPAEPQESFTGTGYYQLPPIGELQYSEDGEVYHRVCLLKPLYRAHESYKRKTLSFDAVKARFYRIKLSGWNESEKGKALRLGGIVLSGDAKINEYEYKAGLISEYIERDMESPDYTCSESVPVQNIIDITGKLGKDGILRWHAPAGKWKVLRFCMVPTGKKTKHGRPDGMGLECDKMSVAATTLQFNSYFNVILDSLDSHRINNLKGMAMDSHEAGAQNWTDDFLSAFDKLRGYKLDPYLPVMAGYVVGDVGHDFGRSIG
;
A
#
# COMPACT_ATOMS: atom_id res chain seq x y z
N MET A 1 -29.20 -45.08 24.15
CA MET A 1 -28.53 -45.43 25.42
C MET A 1 -27.02 -45.75 25.31
N ASN A 2 -26.41 -45.78 24.11
CA ASN A 2 -24.99 -46.17 23.93
C ASN A 2 -23.97 -45.04 23.66
N ARG A 3 -24.40 -43.80 23.33
CA ARG A 3 -23.45 -42.70 23.07
C ARG A 3 -23.08 -41.89 24.32
N PHE A 4 -23.96 -41.82 25.31
CA PHE A 4 -23.73 -41.05 26.54
C PHE A 4 -22.70 -41.73 27.47
N ILE A 5 -22.74 -43.06 27.56
CA ILE A 5 -21.77 -43.87 28.31
C ILE A 5 -20.37 -43.78 27.68
N TYR A 6 -20.28 -43.68 26.35
CA TYR A 6 -19.01 -43.53 25.63
C TYR A 6 -18.33 -42.18 25.94
N TYR A 7 -19.10 -41.07 25.97
CA TYR A 7 -18.57 -39.75 26.32
C TYR A 7 -18.16 -39.64 27.80
N VAL A 8 -18.89 -40.27 28.71
CA VAL A 8 -18.55 -40.27 30.15
C VAL A 8 -17.30 -41.13 30.45
N LEU A 9 -17.11 -42.25 29.74
CA LEU A 9 -15.89 -43.06 29.83
C LEU A 9 -14.68 -42.39 29.16
N MET A 10 -14.88 -41.65 28.07
CA MET A 10 -13.82 -40.89 27.41
C MET A 10 -13.36 -39.70 28.27
N MET A 11 -14.30 -38.95 28.89
CA MET A 11 -13.96 -37.88 29.83
C MET A 11 -13.25 -38.39 31.09
N LYS A 12 -13.65 -39.54 31.66
CA LYS A 12 -12.92 -40.13 32.81
C LYS A 12 -11.51 -40.59 32.43
N ARG A 13 -11.29 -41.11 31.22
CA ARG A 13 -9.94 -41.46 30.73
C ARG A 13 -9.09 -40.22 30.40
N PHE A 14 -9.71 -39.13 29.97
CA PHE A 14 -9.02 -37.85 29.75
C PHE A 14 -8.65 -37.15 31.07
N LEU A 15 -9.53 -37.17 32.08
CA LEU A 15 -9.24 -36.59 33.40
C LEU A 15 -8.23 -37.41 34.22
N ILE A 16 -8.20 -38.74 34.09
CA ILE A 16 -7.21 -39.59 34.77
C ILE A 16 -5.84 -39.52 34.06
N GLY A 17 -5.81 -39.27 32.74
CA GLY A 17 -4.57 -38.99 32.00
C GLY A 17 -3.93 -37.64 32.32
N LEU A 18 -4.72 -36.66 32.77
CA LEU A 18 -4.23 -35.34 33.22
C LEU A 18 -3.72 -35.35 34.68
N LEU A 19 -4.10 -36.33 35.49
CA LEU A 19 -3.65 -36.47 36.89
C LEU A 19 -2.28 -37.16 37.03
N PHE A 20 -1.72 -37.70 35.95
CA PHE A 20 -0.42 -38.39 35.93
C PHE A 20 0.52 -37.89 34.82
N LEU A 21 0.32 -36.68 34.28
CA LEU A 21 1.48 -35.99 33.73
C LEU A 21 2.34 -35.57 34.94
N PRO A 22 3.58 -36.06 35.08
CA PRO A 22 4.48 -35.42 36.00
C PRO A 22 4.56 -33.98 35.53
N LEU A 23 4.10 -33.05 36.38
CA LEU A 23 4.57 -31.68 36.30
C LEU A 23 6.08 -31.80 36.54
N VAL A 24 6.84 -31.99 35.47
CA VAL A 24 8.29 -31.78 35.49
C VAL A 24 8.42 -30.28 35.62
N ILE A 25 8.26 -29.80 36.85
CA ILE A 25 8.79 -28.51 37.25
C ILE A 25 10.28 -28.69 37.07
N PHE A 26 10.83 -28.23 35.94
CA PHE A 26 12.25 -28.03 35.80
C PHE A 26 12.63 -26.91 36.78
N ALA A 27 12.74 -27.27 38.06
CA ALA A 27 13.49 -26.50 39.02
C ALA A 27 14.95 -26.62 38.56
N HIS A 28 15.35 -25.77 37.61
CA HIS A 28 16.75 -25.61 37.28
C HIS A 28 17.44 -25.21 38.58
N ASP A 29 18.41 -26.01 39.02
CA ASP A 29 19.23 -25.63 40.16
C ASP A 29 19.83 -24.25 39.85
N ILE A 30 19.85 -23.34 40.83
CA ILE A 30 20.53 -22.04 40.70
C ILE A 30 21.99 -22.26 40.22
N LYS A 31 22.59 -23.40 40.56
CA LYS A 31 23.91 -23.81 40.04
C LYS A 31 23.92 -24.01 38.53
N ASP A 32 22.91 -24.67 37.96
CA ASP A 32 22.81 -24.92 36.52
C ASP A 32 22.52 -23.63 35.75
N ILE A 33 21.64 -22.78 36.28
CA ILE A 33 21.37 -21.44 35.71
C ILE A 33 22.64 -20.61 35.74
N LYS A 34 23.34 -20.57 36.88
CA LYS A 34 24.62 -19.85 37.02
C LYS A 34 25.66 -20.41 36.06
N TYR A 35 25.73 -21.72 35.89
CA TYR A 35 26.63 -22.35 34.94
C TYR A 35 26.32 -21.91 33.50
N GLY A 36 25.08 -22.03 33.04
CA GLY A 36 24.68 -21.60 31.69
C GLY A 36 24.81 -20.09 31.45
N PHE A 37 24.68 -19.27 32.49
CA PHE A 37 24.90 -17.83 32.41
C PHE A 37 26.40 -17.47 32.27
N ILE A 38 27.28 -18.17 32.98
CA ILE A 38 28.74 -17.98 32.90
C ILE A 38 29.31 -18.66 31.64
N HIS A 39 28.65 -19.70 31.15
CA HIS A 39 29.02 -20.48 29.96
C HIS A 39 27.89 -20.45 28.92
N PRO A 40 27.65 -19.29 28.27
CA PRO A 40 26.55 -19.15 27.33
C PRO A 40 26.66 -20.16 26.19
N GLN A 41 25.58 -20.92 25.97
CA GLN A 41 25.47 -21.80 24.82
C GLN A 41 25.45 -21.01 23.51
N ASP A 42 25.84 -21.65 22.40
CA ASP A 42 25.87 -21.00 21.09
C ASP A 42 24.51 -20.45 20.65
N SER A 43 23.39 -21.07 21.08
CA SER A 43 22.04 -20.56 20.81
C SER A 43 21.70 -19.24 21.53
N ALA A 44 22.50 -18.82 22.52
CA ALA A 44 22.35 -17.53 23.18
C ALA A 44 23.23 -16.43 22.55
N ARG A 45 24.03 -16.77 21.54
CA ARG A 45 24.87 -15.80 20.83
C ARG A 45 24.05 -15.02 19.82
N THR A 46 24.40 -13.76 19.64
CA THR A 46 23.79 -12.91 18.62
C THR A 46 24.27 -13.31 17.23
N LYS A 47 23.46 -13.00 16.21
CA LYS A 47 23.84 -13.08 14.80
C LYS A 47 24.10 -11.68 14.25
N MET A 48 24.88 -11.60 13.19
CA MET A 48 25.19 -10.34 12.50
C MET A 48 24.61 -10.31 11.09
N TRP A 49 23.98 -9.21 10.70
CA TRP A 49 23.68 -8.96 9.29
C TRP A 49 24.96 -8.59 8.56
N TRP A 50 25.24 -9.30 7.47
CA TRP A 50 26.47 -9.12 6.71
C TRP A 50 26.13 -8.83 5.24
N PHE A 51 26.36 -7.58 4.84
CA PHE A 51 25.94 -7.04 3.55
C PHE A 51 27.00 -7.22 2.47
N HIS A 52 26.63 -7.86 1.36
CA HIS A 52 27.47 -8.07 0.20
C HIS A 52 26.89 -7.43 -1.06
N GLY A 53 27.77 -6.80 -1.84
CA GLY A 53 27.50 -6.52 -3.25
C GLY A 53 27.81 -5.13 -3.73
N LYS A 54 28.05 -4.19 -2.80
CA LYS A 54 28.60 -2.87 -3.14
C LYS A 54 30.04 -2.95 -3.66
N TYR A 55 30.87 -3.74 -2.97
CA TYR A 55 32.29 -3.90 -3.26
C TYR A 55 32.57 -5.29 -3.87
N PRO A 56 33.62 -5.44 -4.69
CA PRO A 56 34.10 -6.75 -5.11
C PRO A 56 34.43 -7.62 -3.90
N SER A 57 33.89 -8.83 -3.89
CA SER A 57 34.12 -9.78 -2.81
C SER A 57 35.52 -10.41 -2.87
N SER A 58 36.14 -10.63 -1.71
CA SER A 58 37.39 -11.40 -1.57
C SER A 58 37.21 -12.55 -0.59
N LYS A 59 37.48 -13.78 -1.03
CA LYS A 59 37.40 -14.98 -0.18
C LYS A 59 38.34 -14.88 1.04
N GLU A 60 39.52 -14.28 0.87
CA GLU A 60 40.46 -14.04 1.97
C GLU A 60 39.86 -13.09 3.01
N ALA A 61 39.27 -11.97 2.57
CA ALA A 61 38.62 -11.02 3.46
C ALA A 61 37.40 -11.65 4.16
N MET A 62 36.58 -12.40 3.44
CA MET A 62 35.44 -13.13 3.99
C MET A 62 35.85 -14.12 5.09
N THR A 63 36.96 -14.85 4.90
CA THR A 63 37.50 -15.72 5.95
C THR A 63 37.92 -14.92 7.17
N LYS A 64 38.66 -13.81 7.00
CA LYS A 64 39.09 -12.95 8.11
C LYS A 64 37.92 -12.34 8.87
N ASP A 65 36.88 -11.89 8.17
CA ASP A 65 35.65 -11.37 8.79
C ASP A 65 34.97 -12.44 9.65
N LEU A 66 34.78 -13.66 9.12
CA LEU A 66 34.13 -14.75 9.84
C LEU A 66 34.96 -15.24 11.05
N GLU A 67 36.29 -15.28 10.92
CA GLU A 67 37.19 -15.58 12.04
C GLU A 67 37.10 -14.52 13.14
N ALA A 68 37.09 -13.23 12.75
CA ALA A 68 36.90 -12.12 13.69
C ALA A 68 35.53 -12.17 14.38
N PHE A 69 34.46 -12.52 13.66
CA PHE A 69 33.14 -12.72 14.25
C PHE A 69 33.14 -13.84 15.29
N LYS A 70 33.79 -14.96 14.98
CA LYS A 70 33.91 -16.08 15.93
C LYS A 70 34.72 -15.69 17.16
N GLU A 71 35.84 -15.00 16.99
CA GLU A 71 36.69 -14.50 18.09
C GLU A 71 35.91 -13.52 18.99
N ALA A 72 35.13 -12.62 18.39
CA ALA A 72 34.25 -11.70 19.12
C ALA A 72 33.04 -12.38 19.80
N GLY A 73 32.83 -13.68 19.56
CA GLY A 73 31.76 -14.45 20.18
C GLY A 73 30.39 -14.36 19.48
N ILE A 74 30.34 -13.90 18.22
CA ILE A 74 29.14 -13.95 17.38
C ILE A 74 28.79 -15.40 17.05
N GLY A 75 27.50 -15.73 17.06
CA GLY A 75 26.98 -17.09 16.86
C GLY A 75 26.71 -17.44 15.39
N GLY A 76 26.59 -16.44 14.52
CA GLY A 76 26.28 -16.65 13.11
C GLY A 76 26.07 -15.36 12.33
N ILE A 77 25.76 -15.52 11.05
CA ILE A 77 25.51 -14.42 10.14
C ILE A 77 24.20 -14.61 9.37
N VAL A 78 23.61 -13.47 8.98
CA VAL A 78 22.57 -13.39 7.96
C VAL A 78 23.21 -12.75 6.73
N PHE A 79 23.35 -13.51 5.66
CA PHE A 79 23.92 -13.02 4.41
C PHE A 79 22.87 -12.25 3.62
N TYR A 80 23.21 -11.01 3.29
CA TYR A 80 22.39 -10.13 2.48
C TYR A 80 23.10 -9.80 1.17
N ASP A 81 22.36 -9.91 0.08
CA ASP A 81 22.80 -9.50 -1.25
C ASP A 81 22.36 -8.06 -1.52
N GLN A 82 23.00 -7.10 -0.85
CA GLN A 82 22.50 -5.72 -0.69
C GLN A 82 23.56 -4.65 -1.02
N VAL A 83 23.13 -3.61 -1.74
CA VAL A 83 23.91 -2.46 -2.19
C VAL A 83 23.35 -1.18 -1.58
N HIS A 84 24.18 -0.47 -0.80
CA HIS A 84 23.88 0.85 -0.28
C HIS A 84 24.51 1.94 -1.16
N GLY A 85 23.69 2.61 -1.96
CA GLY A 85 24.15 3.54 -3.00
C GLY A 85 24.47 2.82 -4.31
N ASP A 86 25.52 3.24 -5.01
CA ASP A 86 25.93 2.62 -6.27
C ASP A 86 26.83 1.41 -6.04
N GLN A 87 26.65 0.39 -6.90
CA GLN A 87 27.54 -0.76 -7.00
C GLN A 87 28.82 -0.36 -7.75
N LEU A 88 29.98 -0.82 -7.28
CA LEU A 88 31.25 -0.59 -7.99
C LEU A 88 31.37 -1.47 -9.25
N PRO A 89 32.06 -1.01 -10.32
CA PRO A 89 32.10 -1.68 -11.62
C PRO A 89 32.55 -3.16 -11.60
N ASP A 90 33.41 -3.53 -10.66
CA ASP A 90 34.00 -4.88 -10.56
C ASP A 90 33.29 -5.78 -9.53
N ALA A 91 32.21 -5.30 -8.92
CA ALA A 91 31.44 -6.12 -7.98
C ALA A 91 30.68 -7.21 -8.73
N GLU A 92 30.65 -8.42 -8.16
CA GLU A 92 30.06 -9.55 -8.84
C GLU A 92 28.56 -9.37 -9.11
N ARG A 93 28.09 -9.99 -10.19
CA ARG A 93 26.68 -9.99 -10.57
C ARG A 93 25.88 -10.99 -9.75
N THR A 94 24.61 -10.68 -9.50
CA THR A 94 23.69 -11.58 -8.77
C THR A 94 23.67 -12.95 -9.45
N MET A 95 23.87 -14.02 -8.68
CA MET A 95 23.91 -15.41 -9.18
C MET A 95 24.94 -15.72 -10.29
N SER A 96 25.93 -14.85 -10.50
CA SER A 96 27.08 -15.16 -11.35
C SER A 96 27.93 -16.30 -10.78
N GLN A 97 28.83 -16.88 -11.58
CA GLN A 97 29.76 -17.90 -11.08
C GLN A 97 30.57 -17.39 -9.88
N ALA A 98 31.12 -16.18 -9.95
CA ALA A 98 31.86 -15.58 -8.85
C ALA A 98 31.00 -15.41 -7.58
N TRP A 99 29.74 -15.02 -7.73
CA TRP A 99 28.79 -14.91 -6.62
C TRP A 99 28.56 -16.28 -5.95
N TRP A 100 28.31 -17.32 -6.74
CA TRP A 100 28.11 -18.68 -6.21
C TRP A 100 29.36 -19.20 -5.50
N GLU A 101 30.54 -18.99 -6.08
CA GLU A 101 31.79 -19.37 -5.44
C GLU A 101 31.99 -18.69 -4.08
N ASN A 102 31.57 -17.43 -3.93
CA ASN A 102 31.61 -16.71 -2.67
C ASN A 102 30.59 -17.26 -1.67
N VAL A 103 29.35 -17.52 -2.10
CA VAL A 103 28.33 -18.15 -1.24
C VAL A 103 28.80 -19.52 -0.72
N TYR A 104 29.38 -20.35 -1.59
CA TYR A 104 29.93 -21.64 -1.15
C TYR A 104 31.12 -21.48 -0.20
N HIS A 105 31.98 -20.48 -0.43
CA HIS A 105 33.09 -20.18 0.46
C HIS A 105 32.59 -19.81 1.85
N VAL A 106 31.66 -18.86 1.94
CA VAL A 106 31.04 -18.43 3.21
C VAL A 106 30.32 -19.60 3.91
N ALA A 107 29.57 -20.41 3.18
CA ALA A 107 28.86 -21.55 3.75
C ALA A 107 29.82 -22.62 4.29
N ARG A 108 30.99 -22.83 3.67
CA ARG A 108 32.03 -23.74 4.19
C ARG A 108 32.76 -23.15 5.40
N GLU A 109 33.07 -21.87 5.37
CA GLU A 109 33.78 -21.20 6.46
C GLU A 109 32.93 -21.08 7.72
N THR A 110 31.66 -20.72 7.57
CA THR A 110 30.69 -20.74 8.69
C THR A 110 30.57 -22.14 9.28
N LYS A 111 30.52 -23.19 8.45
CA LYS A 111 30.54 -24.59 8.93
C LYS A 111 31.83 -24.93 9.67
N ARG A 112 33.00 -24.53 9.16
CA ARG A 112 34.31 -24.76 9.77
C ARG A 112 34.41 -24.11 11.15
N LEU A 113 33.87 -22.90 11.29
CA LEU A 113 33.94 -22.09 12.51
C LEU A 113 32.81 -22.37 13.51
N GLY A 114 31.84 -23.20 13.13
CA GLY A 114 30.64 -23.44 13.93
C GLY A 114 29.79 -22.18 14.10
N LEU A 115 29.65 -21.41 13.01
CA LEU A 115 28.76 -20.26 12.91
C LEU A 115 27.48 -20.66 12.17
N ASP A 116 26.33 -20.21 12.67
CA ASP A 116 25.08 -20.30 11.95
C ASP A 116 25.13 -19.48 10.66
N PHE A 117 24.61 -20.05 9.58
CA PHE A 117 24.49 -19.37 8.30
C PHE A 117 23.02 -19.24 7.92
N GLU A 118 22.53 -18.00 7.81
CA GLU A 118 21.21 -17.68 7.29
C GLU A 118 21.34 -16.82 6.03
N PHE A 119 20.31 -16.84 5.19
CA PHE A 119 20.28 -16.05 3.94
C PHE A 119 18.99 -15.25 3.86
N HIS A 120 19.06 -14.02 3.36
CA HIS A 120 17.86 -13.24 3.09
C HIS A 120 17.02 -13.85 1.94
N VAL A 121 15.70 -13.65 1.97
CA VAL A 121 14.74 -14.25 1.00
C VAL A 121 14.85 -13.71 -0.44
N SER A 122 15.63 -12.65 -0.65
CA SER A 122 15.77 -11.98 -1.95
C SER A 122 17.09 -11.22 -2.08
N ASN A 123 17.36 -10.78 -3.31
CA ASN A 123 18.35 -9.74 -3.60
C ASN A 123 17.83 -8.37 -3.12
N GLY A 124 18.65 -7.68 -2.32
CA GLY A 124 18.24 -6.54 -1.52
C GLY A 124 17.42 -6.98 -0.31
N PHE A 125 16.48 -6.13 0.10
CA PHE A 125 15.45 -6.49 1.06
C PHE A 125 14.05 -6.31 0.45
N VAL A 126 13.06 -6.93 1.11
CA VAL A 126 11.69 -7.16 0.60
C VAL A 126 11.63 -8.27 -0.49
N ALA A 127 10.48 -8.92 -0.70
CA ALA A 127 10.36 -10.18 -1.45
C ALA A 127 9.97 -9.99 -2.93
N GLY A 128 10.99 -9.87 -3.79
CA GLY A 128 10.81 -9.75 -5.23
C GLY A 128 12.07 -10.06 -6.04
N GLY A 129 12.01 -9.81 -7.34
CA GLY A 129 13.12 -10.01 -8.28
C GLY A 129 12.70 -9.95 -9.75
N PRO A 130 13.65 -10.06 -10.70
CA PRO A 130 13.39 -9.92 -12.14
C PRO A 130 12.48 -11.01 -12.73
N TRP A 131 12.28 -12.12 -12.02
CA TRP A 131 11.34 -13.19 -12.40
C TRP A 131 9.87 -12.84 -12.11
N ILE A 132 9.59 -11.83 -11.29
CA ILE A 132 8.22 -11.40 -10.99
C ILE A 132 7.67 -10.55 -12.13
N GLN A 133 6.69 -11.10 -12.86
CA GLN A 133 5.97 -10.40 -13.92
C GLN A 133 4.88 -9.48 -13.34
N PRO A 134 4.39 -8.47 -14.10
CA PRO A 134 3.31 -7.59 -13.63
C PRO A 134 2.06 -8.31 -13.10
N LYS A 135 1.73 -9.48 -13.64
CA LYS A 135 0.62 -10.33 -13.19
C LYS A 135 0.87 -11.05 -11.86
N ASP A 136 2.13 -11.26 -11.49
CA ASP A 136 2.56 -11.96 -10.28
C ASP A 136 3.05 -10.98 -9.19
N ALA A 137 3.01 -9.68 -9.50
CA ALA A 137 3.43 -8.60 -8.61
C ALA A 137 2.32 -8.20 -7.65
N MET A 138 2.67 -7.47 -6.58
CA MET A 138 1.69 -6.80 -5.70
C MET A 138 0.69 -6.01 -6.53
N LYS A 139 -0.60 -6.16 -6.23
CA LYS A 139 -1.70 -5.53 -6.98
C LYS A 139 -2.50 -4.56 -6.12
N ARG A 140 -3.14 -3.61 -6.79
CA ARG A 140 -4.19 -2.78 -6.20
C ARG A 140 -5.40 -2.72 -7.11
N LEU A 141 -6.56 -2.46 -6.52
CA LEU A 141 -7.78 -2.17 -7.25
C LEU A 141 -7.80 -0.68 -7.63
N GLU A 142 -7.94 -0.38 -8.92
CA GLU A 142 -8.19 0.96 -9.43
C GLU A 142 -9.59 1.03 -10.05
N CYS A 143 -10.21 2.19 -9.97
CA CYS A 143 -11.52 2.46 -10.53
C CYS A 143 -11.41 3.64 -11.51
N ILE A 144 -11.80 3.42 -12.77
CA ILE A 144 -12.02 4.52 -13.71
C ILE A 144 -13.50 4.84 -13.74
N GLU A 145 -13.81 6.11 -13.52
CA GLU A 145 -15.17 6.62 -13.51
C GLU A 145 -15.54 7.22 -14.86
N THR A 146 -16.77 6.98 -15.32
CA THR A 146 -17.28 7.58 -16.56
C THR A 146 -18.72 7.98 -16.38
N LEU A 147 -19.02 9.27 -16.59
CA LEU A 147 -20.40 9.76 -16.62
C LEU A 147 -21.11 9.36 -17.91
N VAL A 148 -22.32 8.80 -17.76
CA VAL A 148 -23.17 8.34 -18.84
C VAL A 148 -24.58 8.91 -18.64
N THR A 149 -25.20 9.38 -19.73
CA THR A 149 -26.62 9.73 -19.74
C THR A 149 -27.40 8.53 -20.25
N GLY A 150 -28.39 8.07 -19.50
CA GLY A 150 -29.27 6.99 -19.90
C GLY A 150 -30.59 7.47 -20.49
N GLY A 151 -31.46 6.51 -20.82
CA GLY A 151 -32.67 6.72 -21.62
C GLY A 151 -32.48 6.39 -23.10
N GLU A 152 -31.25 6.06 -23.50
CA GLU A 152 -30.86 5.69 -24.85
C GLU A 152 -29.81 4.57 -24.86
N TYR A 153 -29.49 4.06 -26.04
CA TYR A 153 -28.41 3.09 -26.22
C TYR A 153 -27.06 3.79 -26.13
N VAL A 154 -26.23 3.33 -25.20
CA VAL A 154 -24.89 3.87 -24.95
C VAL A 154 -23.87 2.97 -25.62
N GLU A 155 -23.10 3.55 -26.53
CA GLU A 155 -21.91 2.94 -27.11
C GLU A 155 -20.70 3.83 -26.84
N ARG A 156 -19.83 3.41 -25.92
CA ARG A 156 -18.70 4.25 -25.48
C ARG A 156 -17.47 3.40 -25.19
N LYS A 157 -16.32 3.81 -25.72
CA LYS A 157 -15.03 3.27 -25.31
C LYS A 157 -14.75 3.70 -23.87
N LEU A 158 -14.63 2.74 -22.96
CA LEU A 158 -14.22 3.04 -21.59
C LEU A 158 -12.70 3.10 -21.52
N GLU A 159 -12.21 4.06 -20.75
CA GLU A 159 -10.80 4.22 -20.45
C GLU A 159 -10.28 3.06 -19.58
N VAL A 160 -8.96 2.95 -19.51
CA VAL A 160 -8.23 1.91 -18.76
C VAL A 160 -7.16 2.60 -17.91
N PRO A 161 -6.71 1.95 -16.82
CA PRO A 161 -5.62 2.50 -16.02
C PRO A 161 -4.36 2.75 -16.86
N GLN A 162 -3.72 3.90 -16.66
CA GLN A 162 -2.42 4.18 -17.26
C GLN A 162 -1.31 3.78 -16.28
N ASN A 163 -0.45 2.85 -16.67
CA ASN A 163 0.72 2.46 -15.88
C ASN A 163 1.91 2.06 -16.76
N SER A 164 3.12 2.10 -16.19
CA SER A 164 4.37 1.82 -16.91
C SER A 164 4.49 0.39 -17.44
N TYR A 165 3.68 -0.54 -16.91
CA TYR A 165 3.72 -1.95 -17.29
C TYR A 165 2.72 -2.30 -18.40
N ARG A 166 1.85 -1.35 -18.79
CA ARG A 166 0.74 -1.58 -19.75
C ARG A 166 -0.08 -2.82 -19.40
N PHE A 167 -0.20 -3.11 -18.10
CA PHE A 167 -0.86 -4.30 -17.58
C PHE A 167 -2.01 -3.88 -16.68
N TYR A 168 -3.18 -4.45 -16.92
CA TYR A 168 -4.35 -4.39 -16.06
C TYR A 168 -5.20 -5.63 -16.33
N GLN A 169 -6.09 -5.96 -15.40
CA GLN A 169 -7.13 -6.96 -15.62
C GLN A 169 -8.45 -6.41 -15.11
N ASP A 170 -9.49 -6.46 -15.94
CA ASP A 170 -10.85 -6.10 -15.56
C ASP A 170 -11.32 -7.01 -14.40
N VAL A 171 -11.86 -6.39 -13.36
CA VAL A 171 -12.48 -7.05 -12.21
C VAL A 171 -13.99 -6.97 -12.35
N LYS A 172 -14.53 -5.75 -12.51
CA LYS A 172 -15.98 -5.52 -12.60
C LYS A 172 -16.32 -4.20 -13.27
N VAL A 173 -17.49 -4.12 -13.90
CA VAL A 173 -18.07 -2.86 -14.38
C VAL A 173 -19.44 -2.65 -13.76
N LEU A 174 -19.58 -1.61 -12.96
CA LEU A 174 -20.80 -1.29 -12.24
C LEU A 174 -21.35 0.07 -12.70
N ALA A 175 -22.67 0.24 -12.67
CA ALA A 175 -23.32 1.52 -12.89
C ALA A 175 -24.11 1.94 -11.65
N LEU A 176 -23.89 3.17 -11.20
CA LEU A 176 -24.54 3.77 -10.05
C LEU A 176 -25.31 5.02 -10.51
N PRO A 177 -26.53 5.27 -9.99
CA PRO A 177 -27.17 6.57 -10.16
C PRO A 177 -26.30 7.66 -9.56
N THR A 178 -26.22 8.80 -10.22
CA THR A 178 -25.39 9.93 -9.77
C THR A 178 -26.11 11.24 -10.00
N SER A 179 -25.81 12.21 -9.13
CA SER A 179 -26.24 13.61 -9.32
C SER A 179 -25.16 14.46 -9.99
N ASP A 180 -23.99 13.88 -10.24
CA ASP A 180 -22.87 14.57 -10.87
C ASP A 180 -23.18 14.98 -12.31
N VAL A 181 -22.51 16.05 -12.70
CA VAL A 181 -22.56 16.61 -14.04
C VAL A 181 -21.15 16.64 -14.64
N ALA A 182 -21.07 16.71 -15.97
CA ALA A 182 -19.79 16.75 -16.65
C ALA A 182 -19.05 18.08 -16.38
N ASP A 183 -17.73 17.99 -16.27
CA ASP A 183 -16.83 19.13 -16.02
C ASP A 183 -16.91 20.20 -17.12
N SER A 184 -17.43 19.88 -18.31
CA SER A 184 -17.65 20.86 -19.39
C SER A 184 -18.60 22.01 -19.02
N LEU A 185 -19.31 21.92 -17.89
CA LEU A 185 -20.17 22.99 -17.38
C LEU A 185 -19.42 23.98 -16.46
N MET A 186 -18.14 23.73 -16.19
CA MET A 186 -17.30 24.51 -15.29
C MET A 186 -16.47 25.55 -16.07
N HIS A 187 -16.52 26.82 -15.64
CA HIS A 187 -15.57 27.84 -16.07
C HIS A 187 -14.50 28.04 -14.99
N VAL A 188 -13.23 27.78 -15.34
CA VAL A 188 -12.09 27.87 -14.42
C VAL A 188 -11.22 29.07 -14.76
N SER A 189 -10.88 29.88 -13.76
CA SER A 189 -9.92 30.99 -13.88
C SER A 189 -8.92 31.02 -12.73
N CYS A 190 -7.82 31.75 -12.89
CA CYS A 190 -6.81 31.91 -11.86
C CYS A 190 -6.41 33.37 -11.70
N ASN A 191 -6.05 33.77 -10.47
CA ASN A 191 -5.46 35.09 -10.22
C ASN A 191 -4.03 35.23 -10.78
N ARG A 192 -3.43 34.13 -11.25
CA ARG A 192 -2.11 34.08 -11.88
C ARG A 192 -2.23 33.87 -13.39
N THR A 193 -1.40 34.57 -14.14
CA THR A 193 -1.34 34.48 -15.61
C THR A 193 -0.32 33.48 -16.13
N ASP A 194 0.58 33.00 -15.27
CA ASP A 194 1.65 32.05 -15.60
C ASP A 194 1.26 30.57 -15.41
N MET A 195 -0.04 30.29 -15.21
CA MET A 195 -0.57 28.96 -14.98
C MET A 195 -1.90 28.77 -15.71
N ASP A 196 -2.05 27.62 -16.40
CA ASP A 196 -3.34 27.17 -16.91
C ASP A 196 -4.08 26.37 -15.83
N ALA A 197 -4.94 27.04 -15.06
CA ALA A 197 -5.70 26.39 -14.00
C ALA A 197 -6.65 25.30 -14.49
N LYS A 198 -7.12 25.37 -15.75
CA LYS A 198 -8.04 24.36 -16.28
C LYS A 198 -7.38 23.00 -16.40
N SER A 199 -6.08 22.97 -16.69
CA SER A 199 -5.32 21.74 -16.82
C SER A 199 -5.23 20.93 -15.51
N LEU A 200 -5.44 21.55 -14.35
CA LEU A 200 -5.54 20.88 -13.04
C LEU A 200 -6.78 19.97 -12.93
N PHE A 201 -7.79 20.17 -13.80
CA PHE A 201 -9.03 19.40 -13.86
C PHE A 201 -9.07 18.48 -15.09
N ASP A 202 -8.64 18.99 -16.26
CA ASP A 202 -8.74 18.27 -17.54
C ASP A 202 -7.79 17.06 -17.65
N THR A 203 -6.78 16.95 -16.78
CA THR A 203 -5.78 15.86 -16.84
C THR A 203 -5.68 15.12 -15.52
N ASP A 204 -5.57 13.79 -15.59
CA ASP A 204 -5.26 12.97 -14.42
C ASP A 204 -3.74 12.93 -14.13
N ALA A 205 -3.12 14.10 -14.01
CA ALA A 205 -1.68 14.25 -13.85
C ALA A 205 -1.31 15.36 -12.85
N LEU A 206 -0.20 15.15 -12.14
CA LEU A 206 0.37 16.15 -11.23
C LEU A 206 1.06 17.29 -12.00
N GLN A 207 0.66 18.51 -11.69
CA GLN A 207 1.28 19.73 -12.20
C GLN A 207 2.05 20.45 -11.12
N ALA A 208 3.11 21.16 -11.50
CA ALA A 208 3.89 21.96 -10.57
C ALA A 208 3.32 23.38 -10.49
N ILE A 209 2.99 23.82 -9.27
CA ILE A 209 2.53 25.16 -8.94
C ILE A 209 3.66 25.86 -8.16
N PRO A 210 4.45 26.74 -8.82
CA PRO A 210 5.59 27.40 -8.18
C PRO A 210 5.15 28.26 -6.99
N VAL A 211 6.08 28.42 -6.03
CA VAL A 211 5.89 29.31 -4.88
C VAL A 211 5.61 30.75 -5.39
N PRO A 212 4.52 31.41 -4.95
CA PRO A 212 4.23 32.79 -5.33
C PRO A 212 5.34 33.74 -4.86
N GLN A 213 5.80 34.64 -5.75
CA GLN A 213 6.86 35.60 -5.42
C GLN A 213 6.41 36.69 -4.44
N ASP A 214 5.12 36.99 -4.41
CA ASP A 214 4.52 38.02 -3.55
C ASP A 214 3.91 37.45 -2.27
N GLU A 215 4.17 36.17 -1.97
CA GLU A 215 3.62 35.41 -0.84
C GLU A 215 2.08 35.41 -0.75
N LYS A 216 1.38 35.83 -1.82
CA LYS A 216 -0.07 35.82 -1.84
C LYS A 216 -0.62 34.43 -2.17
N PRO A 217 -1.82 34.10 -1.67
CA PRO A 217 -2.49 32.86 -2.07
C PRO A 217 -2.74 32.79 -3.59
N VAL A 218 -2.69 31.58 -4.12
CA VAL A 218 -3.15 31.28 -5.48
C VAL A 218 -4.63 30.92 -5.40
N TYR A 219 -5.45 31.67 -6.13
CA TYR A 219 -6.88 31.46 -6.22
C TYR A 219 -7.20 30.82 -7.56
N ILE A 220 -7.90 29.69 -7.51
CA ILE A 220 -8.49 29.02 -8.66
C ILE A 220 -9.99 29.14 -8.50
N ASP A 221 -10.60 29.98 -9.32
CA ASP A 221 -12.02 30.29 -9.31
C ASP A 221 -12.77 29.37 -10.26
N ILE A 222 -13.93 28.92 -9.79
CA ILE A 222 -14.75 27.90 -10.45
C ILE A 222 -16.18 28.43 -10.50
N ASP A 223 -16.68 28.76 -11.69
CA ASP A 223 -18.07 29.15 -11.92
C ASP A 223 -18.82 28.05 -12.68
N TYR A 224 -19.82 27.44 -12.03
CA TYR A 224 -20.69 26.43 -12.64
C TYR A 224 -21.83 27.02 -13.48
N GLN A 225 -21.91 28.35 -13.58
CA GLN A 225 -22.97 29.15 -14.21
C GLN A 225 -24.35 29.05 -13.53
N VAL A 226 -24.65 27.91 -12.90
CA VAL A 226 -25.84 27.65 -12.11
C VAL A 226 -25.45 27.05 -10.76
N PRO A 227 -26.25 27.29 -9.69
CA PRO A 227 -25.98 26.67 -8.40
C PRO A 227 -25.90 25.13 -8.47
N ARG A 228 -24.83 24.57 -7.93
CA ARG A 228 -24.59 23.13 -7.79
C ARG A 228 -24.51 22.74 -6.33
N ILE A 229 -24.83 21.49 -6.04
CA ILE A 229 -24.62 20.90 -4.71
C ILE A 229 -23.39 20.02 -4.84
N LEU A 230 -22.37 20.31 -4.04
CA LEU A 230 -21.14 19.51 -3.96
C LEU A 230 -21.00 18.92 -2.55
N ARG A 231 -20.37 17.74 -2.47
CA ARG A 231 -20.13 16.97 -1.24
C ARG A 231 -18.70 16.46 -1.12
N SER A 232 -17.93 16.46 -2.21
CA SER A 232 -16.56 15.98 -2.17
C SER A 232 -15.65 16.69 -3.16
N ILE A 233 -14.35 16.67 -2.83
CA ILE A 233 -13.26 17.05 -3.71
C ILE A 233 -12.23 15.92 -3.70
N SER A 234 -11.88 15.43 -4.89
CA SER A 234 -10.77 14.49 -5.10
C SER A 234 -9.64 15.21 -5.83
N TYR A 235 -8.38 14.91 -5.51
CA TYR A 235 -7.23 15.49 -6.19
C TYR A 235 -6.00 14.61 -6.09
N LEU A 236 -5.14 14.66 -7.10
CA LEU A 236 -3.77 14.15 -7.04
C LEU A 236 -2.90 15.16 -6.29
N ILE A 237 -2.06 14.68 -5.38
CA ILE A 237 -1.10 15.49 -4.65
C ILE A 237 0.28 14.84 -4.58
N GLY A 238 1.33 15.65 -4.76
CA GLY A 238 2.71 15.19 -4.57
C GLY A 238 3.02 14.98 -3.09
N PRO A 239 3.55 13.81 -2.69
CA PRO A 239 3.79 13.54 -1.29
C PRO A 239 4.98 14.35 -0.76
N SER A 240 4.83 14.89 0.45
CA SER A 240 5.83 15.68 1.16
C SER A 240 5.94 15.22 2.61
N GLY A 241 7.00 15.63 3.31
CA GLY A 241 7.26 15.14 4.67
C GLY A 241 7.44 13.62 4.73
N LYS A 242 7.47 13.07 5.94
CA LYS A 242 7.65 11.65 6.20
C LYS A 242 6.39 11.11 6.84
N ALA A 243 5.89 9.96 6.38
CA ALA A 243 4.68 9.36 6.93
C ALA A 243 4.94 8.73 8.32
N THR A 244 3.89 8.51 9.11
CA THR A 244 4.03 8.00 10.48
C THR A 244 4.52 6.55 10.47
N THR A 245 4.04 5.74 9.51
CA THR A 245 4.41 4.33 9.37
C THR A 245 5.83 4.13 8.86
N SER A 246 6.43 5.17 8.26
CA SER A 246 7.85 5.17 7.90
C SER A 246 8.75 5.78 8.99
N SER A 247 8.18 6.26 10.09
CA SER A 247 8.92 6.98 11.14
C SER A 247 9.26 6.08 12.32
N THR A 248 10.49 6.17 12.80
CA THR A 248 10.92 5.45 13.99
C THR A 248 10.36 6.16 15.22
N ASN A 249 9.68 5.40 16.09
CA ASN A 249 9.17 5.91 17.35
C ASN A 249 10.35 6.39 18.21
N VAL A 250 10.22 7.61 18.72
CA VAL A 250 11.15 8.15 19.72
C VAL A 250 10.51 8.00 21.10
N PRO A 251 11.26 7.58 22.14
CA PRO A 251 10.73 7.61 23.50
C PRO A 251 10.26 9.02 23.85
N ALA A 252 8.97 9.15 24.14
CA ALA A 252 8.32 10.40 24.52
C ALA A 252 7.13 10.10 25.43
N GLU A 253 6.71 11.08 26.22
CA GLU A 253 5.46 11.00 26.97
C GLU A 253 4.26 10.82 26.02
N PRO A 254 3.15 10.18 26.46
CA PRO A 254 1.93 10.10 25.66
C PRO A 254 1.44 11.49 25.23
N GLN A 255 1.06 11.61 23.96
CA GLN A 255 0.61 12.87 23.34
C GLN A 255 -0.60 12.60 22.46
N GLU A 256 -1.37 13.65 22.15
CA GLU A 256 -2.47 13.55 21.18
C GLU A 256 -1.99 13.35 19.75
N SER A 257 -0.80 13.89 19.40
CA SER A 257 -0.23 13.79 18.06
C SER A 257 0.99 12.86 18.01
N PHE A 258 1.11 12.13 16.91
CA PHE A 258 2.24 11.24 16.68
C PHE A 258 3.55 12.04 16.62
N THR A 259 4.60 11.50 17.24
CA THR A 259 5.97 12.01 17.10
C THR A 259 6.92 10.87 16.75
N GLY A 260 7.85 11.15 15.84
CA GLY A 260 8.80 10.15 15.35
C GLY A 260 9.94 10.81 14.60
N THR A 261 11.03 10.07 14.39
CA THR A 261 12.23 10.64 13.75
C THR A 261 11.93 11.10 12.32
N GLY A 262 12.03 12.42 12.11
CA GLY A 262 11.79 13.07 10.83
C GLY A 262 10.31 13.28 10.48
N TYR A 263 9.39 12.89 11.37
CA TYR A 263 7.98 13.23 11.26
C TYR A 263 7.73 14.61 11.85
N TYR A 264 6.89 15.39 11.17
CA TYR A 264 6.29 16.61 11.69
C TYR A 264 4.94 16.78 11.01
N GLN A 265 4.00 17.39 11.73
CA GLN A 265 2.68 17.65 11.18
C GLN A 265 2.78 18.71 10.08
N LEU A 266 2.23 18.39 8.91
CA LEU A 266 2.21 19.29 7.77
C LEU A 266 0.97 20.19 7.85
N PRO A 267 1.10 21.49 7.56
CA PRO A 267 -0.07 22.33 7.44
C PRO A 267 -0.92 21.92 6.21
N PRO A 268 -2.22 22.27 6.19
CA PRO A 268 -3.02 22.18 4.98
C PRO A 268 -2.36 22.93 3.82
N ILE A 269 -2.48 22.40 2.60
CA ILE A 269 -1.93 23.05 1.40
C ILE A 269 -2.79 24.25 0.96
N GLY A 270 -4.00 24.35 1.48
CA GLY A 270 -4.98 25.37 1.12
C GLY A 270 -6.37 25.04 1.67
N GLU A 271 -7.39 25.61 1.06
CA GLU A 271 -8.79 25.39 1.39
C GLU A 271 -9.69 25.45 0.15
N LEU A 272 -10.75 24.65 0.16
CA LEU A 272 -11.89 24.81 -0.74
C LEU A 272 -12.86 25.81 -0.11
N GLN A 273 -13.37 26.72 -0.93
CA GLN A 273 -14.31 27.77 -0.55
C GLN A 273 -15.51 27.77 -1.50
N TYR A 274 -16.61 28.37 -1.06
CA TYR A 274 -17.81 28.61 -1.88
C TYR A 274 -18.30 30.04 -1.74
N SER A 275 -19.08 30.48 -2.72
CA SER A 275 -19.76 31.77 -2.72
C SER A 275 -21.07 31.71 -3.53
N GLU A 276 -22.09 32.37 -3.02
CA GLU A 276 -23.38 32.52 -3.71
C GLU A 276 -23.38 33.70 -4.68
N ASP A 277 -22.63 34.77 -4.34
CA ASP A 277 -22.58 36.05 -5.06
C ASP A 277 -21.31 36.25 -5.89
N GLY A 278 -20.27 35.46 -5.64
CA GLY A 278 -18.95 35.58 -6.27
C GLY A 278 -18.03 36.59 -5.61
N GLU A 279 -18.46 37.22 -4.51
CA GLU A 279 -17.73 38.26 -3.78
C GLU A 279 -17.28 37.76 -2.40
N VAL A 280 -18.20 37.21 -1.62
CA VAL A 280 -17.92 36.71 -0.26
C VAL A 280 -17.73 35.20 -0.30
N TYR A 281 -16.54 34.76 0.10
CA TYR A 281 -16.18 33.35 0.11
C TYR A 281 -16.14 32.79 1.53
N HIS A 282 -16.78 31.63 1.70
CA HIS A 282 -16.80 30.88 2.95
C HIS A 282 -16.03 29.57 2.78
N ARG A 283 -15.28 29.17 3.80
CA ARG A 283 -14.52 27.92 3.78
C ARG A 283 -15.47 26.71 3.82
N VAL A 284 -15.25 25.77 2.90
CA VAL A 284 -15.87 24.43 2.89
C VAL A 284 -15.02 23.48 3.71
N CYS A 285 -13.77 23.25 3.29
CA CYS A 285 -12.86 22.32 3.96
C CYS A 285 -11.39 22.73 3.73
N LEU A 286 -10.51 22.24 4.59
CA LEU A 286 -9.06 22.37 4.42
C LEU A 286 -8.55 21.29 3.46
N LEU A 287 -7.69 21.67 2.51
CA LEU A 287 -7.03 20.72 1.61
C LEU A 287 -5.83 20.10 2.31
N LYS A 288 -5.92 18.80 2.60
CA LYS A 288 -4.92 18.07 3.38
C LYS A 288 -3.71 17.66 2.51
N PRO A 289 -2.50 17.65 3.09
CA PRO A 289 -1.30 17.14 2.42
C PRO A 289 -1.34 15.60 2.30
N LEU A 290 -0.39 15.06 1.54
CA LEU A 290 -0.10 13.63 1.51
C LEU A 290 1.34 13.39 1.98
N TYR A 291 1.51 12.46 2.91
CA TYR A 291 2.82 12.12 3.45
C TYR A 291 3.59 11.14 2.55
N ARG A 292 4.93 11.18 2.58
CA ARG A 292 5.74 10.16 1.89
C ARG A 292 5.77 8.86 2.68
N ALA A 293 5.00 7.90 2.20
CA ALA A 293 4.98 6.51 2.67
C ALA A 293 5.61 5.58 1.62
N HIS A 294 5.56 4.26 1.86
CA HIS A 294 6.19 3.26 1.00
C HIS A 294 5.39 2.91 -0.26
N GLU A 295 4.11 3.25 -0.34
CA GLU A 295 3.23 3.08 -1.51
C GLU A 295 3.47 4.14 -2.59
N SER A 296 2.74 4.07 -3.70
CA SER A 296 2.83 5.04 -4.82
C SER A 296 1.51 5.75 -5.10
N TYR A 297 0.49 5.55 -4.27
CA TYR A 297 -0.83 6.13 -4.46
C TYR A 297 -0.82 7.61 -4.10
N LYS A 298 -1.49 8.46 -4.90
CA LYS A 298 -1.36 9.92 -4.81
C LYS A 298 -2.68 10.68 -4.84
N ARG A 299 -3.80 9.97 -4.98
CA ARG A 299 -5.11 10.60 -4.91
C ARG A 299 -5.53 10.73 -3.45
N LYS A 300 -6.24 11.80 -3.16
CA LYS A 300 -6.88 12.06 -1.88
C LYS A 300 -8.28 12.58 -2.12
N THR A 301 -9.23 12.12 -1.32
CA THR A 301 -10.63 12.53 -1.40
C THR A 301 -11.07 13.08 -0.06
N LEU A 302 -11.55 14.32 -0.07
CA LEU A 302 -12.13 14.97 1.08
C LEU A 302 -13.64 15.07 0.88
N SER A 303 -14.39 14.70 1.92
CA SER A 303 -15.85 14.79 1.90
C SER A 303 -16.32 15.79 2.95
N PHE A 304 -17.41 16.49 2.64
CA PHE A 304 -17.97 17.57 3.44
C PHE A 304 -19.49 17.60 3.29
N ASP A 305 -20.17 18.31 4.20
CA ASP A 305 -21.61 18.52 4.15
C ASP A 305 -22.03 19.16 2.83
N ALA A 306 -23.25 18.89 2.36
CA ALA A 306 -23.73 19.40 1.09
C ALA A 306 -23.68 20.94 1.02
N VAL A 307 -22.84 21.48 0.13
CA VAL A 307 -22.73 22.93 -0.11
C VAL A 307 -23.39 23.26 -1.43
N LYS A 308 -24.44 24.11 -1.40
CA LYS A 308 -25.12 24.61 -2.58
C LYS A 308 -24.60 25.99 -2.96
N ALA A 309 -23.86 26.11 -4.05
CA ALA A 309 -23.31 27.38 -4.51
C ALA A 309 -23.13 27.43 -6.03
N ARG A 310 -23.04 28.62 -6.60
CA ARG A 310 -22.65 28.79 -8.01
C ARG A 310 -21.13 28.84 -8.15
N PHE A 311 -20.48 29.57 -7.25
CA PHE A 311 -19.04 29.80 -7.28
C PHE A 311 -18.35 28.95 -6.23
N TYR A 312 -17.25 28.31 -6.63
CA TYR A 312 -16.31 27.66 -5.75
C TYR A 312 -14.92 28.21 -6.00
N ARG A 313 -14.05 28.13 -5.00
CA ARG A 313 -12.67 28.62 -5.09
C ARG A 313 -11.74 27.69 -4.36
N ILE A 314 -10.65 27.29 -5.03
CA ILE A 314 -9.52 26.67 -4.35
C ILE A 314 -8.52 27.77 -4.04
N LYS A 315 -8.28 28.00 -2.74
CA LYS A 315 -7.27 28.93 -2.24
C LYS A 315 -6.07 28.13 -1.77
N LEU A 316 -4.98 28.21 -2.50
CA LEU A 316 -3.71 27.59 -2.15
C LEU A 316 -2.85 28.61 -1.41
N SER A 317 -2.38 28.24 -0.21
CA SER A 317 -1.57 29.12 0.65
C SER A 317 -0.50 28.36 1.44
N GLY A 318 -0.52 27.03 1.45
CA GLY A 318 0.33 26.18 2.29
C GLY A 318 1.53 25.59 1.56
N TRP A 319 2.38 26.42 0.93
CA TRP A 319 3.69 25.94 0.48
C TRP A 319 4.53 25.60 1.71
N ASN A 320 4.58 24.30 2.01
CA ASN A 320 5.12 23.71 3.22
C ASN A 320 6.53 24.23 3.57
N GLU A 321 6.74 24.63 4.82
CA GLU A 321 8.01 25.14 5.34
C GLU A 321 9.14 24.12 5.26
N SER A 322 8.85 22.83 5.38
CA SER A 322 9.87 21.79 5.36
C SER A 322 10.43 21.50 3.97
N GLU A 323 9.80 22.04 2.93
CA GLU A 323 10.27 21.99 1.55
C GLU A 323 10.32 23.39 0.95
N LYS A 324 10.76 24.36 1.77
CA LYS A 324 10.91 25.77 1.40
C LYS A 324 11.50 25.91 -0.01
N GLY A 325 10.78 26.64 -0.87
CA GLY A 325 11.18 26.92 -2.25
C GLY A 325 10.78 25.87 -3.29
N LYS A 326 10.17 24.74 -2.91
CA LYS A 326 9.66 23.75 -3.87
C LYS A 326 8.23 24.06 -4.32
N ALA A 327 7.95 23.76 -5.58
CA ALA A 327 6.61 23.85 -6.14
C ALA A 327 5.66 22.84 -5.45
N LEU A 328 4.44 23.28 -5.16
CA LEU A 328 3.33 22.39 -4.80
C LEU A 328 3.00 21.54 -6.03
N ARG A 329 2.75 20.24 -5.85
CA ARG A 329 2.31 19.37 -6.94
C ARG A 329 0.87 18.96 -6.74
N LEU A 330 -0.01 19.41 -7.64
CA LEU A 330 -1.46 19.22 -7.57
C LEU A 330 -2.01 18.96 -8.98
N GLY A 331 -3.10 18.23 -9.11
CA GLY A 331 -3.82 18.04 -10.38
C GLY A 331 -4.90 16.96 -10.27
N GLY A 332 -5.51 16.54 -11.38
CA GLY A 332 -6.60 15.56 -11.38
C GLY A 332 -7.74 15.91 -10.43
N ILE A 333 -8.06 17.21 -10.30
CA ILE A 333 -9.06 17.73 -9.38
C ILE A 333 -10.44 17.40 -9.92
N VAL A 334 -11.27 16.78 -9.07
CA VAL A 334 -12.67 16.47 -9.36
C VAL A 334 -13.53 16.96 -8.20
N LEU A 335 -14.52 17.77 -8.52
CA LEU A 335 -15.57 18.20 -7.59
C LEU A 335 -16.84 17.42 -7.90
N SER A 336 -17.45 16.83 -6.87
CA SER A 336 -18.58 15.91 -7.03
C SER A 336 -19.69 16.23 -6.03
N GLY A 337 -20.94 16.08 -6.48
CA GLY A 337 -22.16 16.11 -5.67
C GLY A 337 -22.51 14.76 -5.06
N ASP A 338 -21.85 13.67 -5.50
CA ASP A 338 -22.02 12.34 -4.91
C ASP A 338 -21.41 12.27 -3.50
N ALA A 339 -22.11 11.54 -2.61
CA ALA A 339 -21.59 11.23 -1.28
C ALA A 339 -20.39 10.28 -1.38
N LYS A 340 -19.28 10.66 -0.74
CA LYS A 340 -18.06 9.87 -0.70
C LYS A 340 -17.66 9.63 0.76
N ILE A 341 -17.00 8.51 0.99
CA ILE A 341 -16.31 8.22 2.24
C ILE A 341 -15.11 9.15 2.32
N ASN A 342 -15.02 9.93 3.39
CA ASN A 342 -13.90 10.84 3.60
C ASN A 342 -12.60 10.05 3.72
N GLU A 343 -11.58 10.45 2.94
CA GLU A 343 -10.25 9.83 2.87
C GLU A 343 -10.31 8.31 2.69
N TYR A 344 -11.22 7.84 1.83
CA TYR A 344 -11.46 6.41 1.59
C TYR A 344 -10.20 5.67 1.14
N GLU A 345 -9.21 6.36 0.59
CA GLU A 345 -7.95 5.76 0.14
C GLU A 345 -7.22 5.01 1.26
N TYR A 346 -7.31 5.52 2.49
CA TYR A 346 -6.73 4.90 3.68
C TYR A 346 -7.56 3.68 4.10
N LYS A 347 -8.90 3.84 4.12
CA LYS A 347 -9.86 2.79 4.50
C LYS A 347 -9.93 1.63 3.51
N ALA A 348 -9.64 1.89 2.23
CA ALA A 348 -9.59 0.91 1.16
C ALA A 348 -8.21 0.24 1.03
N GLY A 349 -7.24 0.56 1.89
CA GLY A 349 -5.90 -0.03 1.87
C GLY A 349 -5.04 0.38 0.67
N LEU A 350 -5.32 1.52 0.04
CA LEU A 350 -4.48 2.07 -1.04
C LEU A 350 -3.25 2.81 -0.48
N ILE A 351 -3.37 3.31 0.75
CA ILE A 351 -2.35 4.01 1.53
C ILE A 351 -2.20 3.28 2.87
N SER A 352 -0.97 2.94 3.26
CA SER A 352 -0.67 2.19 4.47
C SER A 352 -0.35 3.15 5.62
N GLU A 353 -1.39 3.76 6.17
CA GLU A 353 -1.30 4.75 7.25
C GLU A 353 -2.43 4.56 8.27
N TYR A 354 -2.30 5.20 9.43
CA TYR A 354 -3.34 5.16 10.45
C TYR A 354 -4.62 5.88 9.97
N ILE A 355 -5.77 5.32 10.33
CA ILE A 355 -7.06 5.98 10.14
C ILE A 355 -7.29 6.86 11.36
N GLU A 356 -7.14 8.17 11.17
CA GLU A 356 -7.29 9.17 12.23
C GLU A 356 -8.77 9.53 12.44
N ARG A 357 -9.09 10.05 13.64
CA ARG A 357 -10.46 10.46 14.00
C ARG A 357 -11.01 11.57 13.10
N ASP A 358 -10.15 12.45 12.60
CA ASP A 358 -10.53 13.54 11.71
C ASP A 358 -10.75 13.10 10.24
N MET A 359 -10.72 11.77 9.99
CA MET A 359 -11.06 11.14 8.72
C MET A 359 -12.49 10.59 8.71
N GLU A 360 -13.32 10.92 9.70
CA GLU A 360 -14.75 10.59 9.70
C GLU A 360 -15.46 11.20 8.47
N SER A 361 -16.49 10.50 7.98
CA SER A 361 -17.30 10.98 6.86
C SER A 361 -18.47 11.81 7.40
N PRO A 362 -19.03 12.73 6.59
CA PRO A 362 -20.29 13.39 6.96
C PRO A 362 -21.38 12.37 7.29
N ASP A 363 -22.31 12.76 8.19
CA ASP A 363 -23.46 11.95 8.57
C ASP A 363 -24.50 11.93 7.45
N TYR A 364 -24.24 11.09 6.44
CA TYR A 364 -25.12 10.97 5.28
C TYR A 364 -26.49 10.39 5.63
N THR A 365 -27.52 10.93 5.00
CA THR A 365 -28.87 10.35 5.05
C THR A 365 -29.00 9.15 4.10
N CYS A 366 -30.00 8.28 4.31
CA CYS A 366 -30.26 7.16 3.41
C CYS A 366 -30.59 7.59 1.96
N SER A 367 -31.01 8.84 1.75
CA SER A 367 -31.22 9.42 0.41
C SER A 367 -29.93 9.87 -0.28
N GLU A 368 -28.84 10.00 0.48
CA GLU A 368 -27.53 10.43 -0.03
C GLU A 368 -26.57 9.26 -0.25
N SER A 369 -26.79 8.14 0.45
CA SER A 369 -26.10 6.89 0.14
C SER A 369 -26.69 6.21 -1.11
N VAL A 370 -25.89 5.39 -1.77
CA VAL A 370 -26.34 4.57 -2.90
C VAL A 370 -26.95 3.27 -2.36
N PRO A 371 -28.26 3.02 -2.55
CA PRO A 371 -28.85 1.75 -2.15
C PRO A 371 -28.26 0.62 -2.98
N VAL A 372 -27.90 -0.50 -2.33
CA VAL A 372 -27.27 -1.66 -3.00
C VAL A 372 -28.08 -2.13 -4.21
N GLN A 373 -29.41 -2.15 -4.10
CA GLN A 373 -30.32 -2.58 -5.16
C GLN A 373 -30.33 -1.65 -6.40
N ASN A 374 -29.82 -0.43 -6.27
CA ASN A 374 -29.73 0.53 -7.38
C ASN A 374 -28.40 0.41 -8.15
N ILE A 375 -27.46 -0.41 -7.68
CA ILE A 375 -26.20 -0.68 -8.36
C ILE A 375 -26.44 -1.75 -9.42
N ILE A 376 -26.15 -1.44 -10.68
CA ILE A 376 -26.35 -2.37 -11.80
C ILE A 376 -24.99 -2.96 -12.20
N ASP A 377 -24.89 -4.29 -12.17
CA ASP A 377 -23.75 -5.00 -12.76
C ASP A 377 -23.87 -5.00 -14.29
N ILE A 378 -22.99 -4.25 -14.95
CA ILE A 378 -22.92 -4.13 -16.40
C ILE A 378 -21.62 -4.73 -16.95
N THR A 379 -20.95 -5.59 -16.18
CA THR A 379 -19.69 -6.24 -16.59
C THR A 379 -19.85 -6.96 -17.92
N GLY A 380 -20.95 -7.71 -18.10
CA GLY A 380 -21.25 -8.41 -19.36
C GLY A 380 -21.63 -7.50 -20.54
N LYS A 381 -21.70 -6.18 -20.34
CA LYS A 381 -21.97 -5.17 -21.38
C LYS A 381 -20.70 -4.52 -21.92
N LEU A 382 -19.55 -4.76 -21.30
CA LEU A 382 -18.26 -4.33 -21.80
C LEU A 382 -17.72 -5.39 -22.76
N GLY A 383 -17.55 -5.03 -24.03
CA GLY A 383 -16.92 -5.91 -25.01
C GLY A 383 -15.42 -6.09 -24.75
N LYS A 384 -14.82 -7.15 -25.31
CA LYS A 384 -13.35 -7.36 -25.27
C LYS A 384 -12.58 -6.25 -26.00
N ASP A 385 -13.27 -5.51 -26.87
CA ASP A 385 -12.77 -4.30 -27.51
C ASP A 385 -12.77 -3.08 -26.58
N GLY A 386 -13.20 -3.23 -25.31
CA GLY A 386 -13.30 -2.16 -24.33
C GLY A 386 -14.44 -1.16 -24.59
N ILE A 387 -15.38 -1.49 -25.48
CA ILE A 387 -16.54 -0.65 -25.78
C ILE A 387 -17.74 -1.15 -24.95
N LEU A 388 -18.27 -0.27 -24.10
CA LEU A 388 -19.52 -0.47 -23.37
C LEU A 388 -20.69 -0.35 -24.34
N ARG A 389 -21.56 -1.37 -24.36
CA ARG A 389 -22.78 -1.42 -25.17
C ARG A 389 -23.98 -1.72 -24.28
N TRP A 390 -24.69 -0.67 -23.90
CA TRP A 390 -25.68 -0.76 -22.83
C TRP A 390 -26.92 0.10 -23.11
N HIS A 391 -28.11 -0.51 -23.05
CA HIS A 391 -29.37 0.23 -22.96
C HIS A 391 -29.53 0.74 -21.52
N ALA A 392 -28.97 1.92 -21.26
CA ALA A 392 -28.96 2.53 -19.95
C ALA A 392 -30.38 3.01 -19.59
N PRO A 393 -30.92 2.66 -18.40
CA PRO A 393 -32.20 3.23 -17.95
C PRO A 393 -32.14 4.75 -17.89
N ALA A 394 -33.28 5.42 -18.01
CA ALA A 394 -33.36 6.88 -17.94
C ALA A 394 -32.71 7.41 -16.64
N GLY A 395 -31.91 8.47 -16.76
CA GLY A 395 -31.19 9.08 -15.64
C GLY A 395 -29.72 9.36 -15.95
N LYS A 396 -28.97 9.81 -14.93
CA LYS A 396 -27.52 9.97 -15.00
C LYS A 396 -26.86 8.83 -14.24
N TRP A 397 -25.85 8.25 -14.86
CA TRP A 397 -25.14 7.08 -14.37
C TRP A 397 -23.65 7.37 -14.27
N LYS A 398 -23.06 6.97 -13.15
CA LYS A 398 -21.63 6.82 -12.99
C LYS A 398 -21.27 5.37 -13.27
N VAL A 399 -20.56 5.14 -14.37
CA VAL A 399 -19.98 3.83 -14.70
C VAL A 399 -18.62 3.71 -14.03
N LEU A 400 -18.47 2.74 -13.14
CA LEU A 400 -17.24 2.39 -12.45
C LEU A 400 -16.63 1.16 -13.11
N ARG A 401 -15.48 1.33 -13.75
CA ARG A 401 -14.68 0.23 -14.28
C ARG A 401 -13.57 -0.11 -13.30
N PHE A 402 -13.76 -1.18 -12.54
CA PHE A 402 -12.78 -1.70 -11.61
C PHE A 402 -11.78 -2.59 -12.35
N CYS A 403 -10.51 -2.25 -12.22
CA CYS A 403 -9.39 -2.98 -12.79
C CYS A 403 -8.37 -3.26 -11.69
N MET A 404 -7.76 -4.43 -11.68
CA MET A 404 -6.55 -4.65 -10.88
C MET A 404 -5.32 -4.29 -11.71
N VAL A 405 -4.36 -3.64 -11.06
CA VAL A 405 -3.10 -3.17 -11.65
C VAL A 405 -1.94 -3.47 -10.70
N PRO A 406 -0.70 -3.60 -11.19
CA PRO A 406 0.44 -3.79 -10.31
C PRO A 406 0.72 -2.47 -9.56
N THR A 407 1.11 -2.56 -8.28
CA THR A 407 1.50 -1.38 -7.49
C THR A 407 2.77 -0.73 -8.05
N GLY A 408 3.56 -1.49 -8.81
CA GLY A 408 4.80 -1.08 -9.44
C GLY A 408 6.01 -1.05 -8.50
N LYS A 409 5.84 -1.57 -7.28
CA LYS A 409 6.88 -1.60 -6.25
C LYS A 409 7.91 -2.66 -6.56
N LYS A 410 9.16 -2.35 -6.21
CA LYS A 410 10.33 -3.16 -6.50
C LYS A 410 11.11 -3.43 -5.21
N THR A 411 11.93 -4.47 -5.23
CA THR A 411 12.90 -4.72 -4.17
C THR A 411 13.79 -3.51 -3.94
N LYS A 412 14.32 -3.38 -2.73
CA LYS A 412 15.12 -2.22 -2.31
C LYS A 412 16.55 -2.61 -2.02
N HIS A 413 17.47 -1.69 -2.30
CA HIS A 413 18.90 -1.85 -2.06
C HIS A 413 19.47 -3.17 -2.61
N GLY A 414 18.87 -3.74 -3.67
CA GLY A 414 19.42 -4.92 -4.34
C GLY A 414 20.60 -4.58 -5.23
N ARG A 415 21.33 -5.61 -5.70
CA ARG A 415 22.24 -5.41 -6.84
C ARG A 415 21.41 -5.04 -8.07
N PRO A 416 21.86 -4.11 -8.92
CA PRO A 416 21.09 -3.63 -10.07
C PRO A 416 20.51 -4.71 -10.97
N ASP A 417 21.23 -5.83 -11.16
CA ASP A 417 20.80 -6.94 -12.02
C ASP A 417 19.88 -7.97 -11.33
N GLY A 418 19.74 -7.90 -10.00
CA GLY A 418 18.82 -8.71 -9.20
C GLY A 418 17.55 -7.97 -8.77
N MET A 419 17.43 -6.68 -9.08
CA MET A 419 16.23 -5.88 -8.74
C MET A 419 15.05 -6.21 -9.67
N GLY A 420 13.85 -6.26 -9.09
CA GLY A 420 12.63 -6.45 -9.87
C GLY A 420 11.37 -6.17 -9.06
N LEU A 421 10.22 -6.53 -9.62
CA LEU A 421 8.93 -6.30 -8.97
C LEU A 421 8.79 -7.11 -7.68
N GLU A 422 8.07 -6.54 -6.72
CA GLU A 422 7.65 -7.21 -5.50
C GLU A 422 6.57 -8.25 -5.80
N CYS A 423 6.72 -9.48 -5.31
CA CYS A 423 5.72 -10.52 -5.50
C CYS A 423 4.39 -10.17 -4.81
N ASP A 424 3.28 -10.65 -5.37
CA ASP A 424 1.96 -10.56 -4.76
C ASP A 424 1.96 -11.26 -3.40
N LYS A 425 1.80 -10.48 -2.31
CA LYS A 425 1.90 -10.96 -0.93
C LYS A 425 0.66 -11.75 -0.49
N MET A 426 -0.44 -11.61 -1.22
CA MET A 426 -1.69 -12.34 -0.98
C MET A 426 -1.81 -13.61 -1.84
N SER A 427 -0.89 -13.83 -2.79
CA SER A 427 -0.91 -14.99 -3.69
C SER A 427 0.09 -16.07 -3.29
N VAL A 428 -0.41 -17.27 -3.01
CA VAL A 428 0.43 -18.47 -2.78
C VAL A 428 1.31 -18.77 -4.01
N ALA A 429 0.77 -18.58 -5.22
CA ALA A 429 1.51 -18.85 -6.45
C ALA A 429 2.70 -17.88 -6.62
N ALA A 430 2.48 -16.57 -6.38
CA ALA A 430 3.53 -15.57 -6.51
C ALA A 430 4.61 -15.68 -5.42
N THR A 431 4.21 -15.96 -4.19
CA THR A 431 5.16 -16.19 -3.07
C THR A 431 5.98 -17.46 -3.28
N THR A 432 5.36 -18.54 -3.78
CA THR A 432 6.07 -19.77 -4.18
C THR A 432 7.04 -19.51 -5.32
N LEU A 433 6.63 -18.74 -6.33
CA LEU A 433 7.51 -18.32 -7.42
C LEU A 433 8.72 -17.55 -6.89
N GLN A 434 8.52 -16.60 -5.96
CA GLN A 434 9.64 -15.87 -5.35
C GLN A 434 10.61 -16.79 -4.62
N PHE A 435 10.10 -17.67 -3.76
CA PHE A 435 10.92 -18.62 -3.01
C PHE A 435 11.73 -19.52 -3.93
N ASN A 436 11.07 -20.12 -4.93
CA ASN A 436 11.69 -21.04 -5.88
C ASN A 436 12.74 -20.38 -6.79
N SER A 437 12.61 -19.07 -7.03
CA SER A 437 13.50 -18.35 -7.95
C SER A 437 14.75 -17.77 -7.28
N TYR A 438 14.81 -17.73 -5.95
CA TYR A 438 15.95 -17.18 -5.21
C TYR A 438 16.42 -18.11 -4.10
N PHE A 439 15.69 -18.16 -2.99
CA PHE A 439 16.13 -18.87 -1.79
C PHE A 439 16.24 -20.38 -2.02
N ASN A 440 15.27 -20.99 -2.71
CA ASN A 440 15.32 -22.43 -2.99
C ASN A 440 16.51 -22.80 -3.89
N VAL A 441 16.88 -21.93 -4.84
CA VAL A 441 18.05 -22.14 -5.70
C VAL A 441 19.33 -22.19 -4.86
N ILE A 442 19.43 -21.34 -3.83
CA ILE A 442 20.56 -21.32 -2.90
C ILE A 442 20.59 -22.59 -2.06
N LEU A 443 19.43 -22.98 -1.51
CA LEU A 443 19.28 -24.20 -0.71
C LEU A 443 19.71 -25.44 -1.52
N ASP A 444 19.08 -25.66 -2.68
CA ASP A 444 19.36 -26.81 -3.56
C ASP A 444 20.84 -26.83 -4.00
N SER A 445 21.40 -25.66 -4.27
CA SER A 445 22.78 -25.54 -4.68
C SER A 445 23.76 -25.92 -3.56
N LEU A 446 23.54 -25.43 -2.33
CA LEU A 446 24.37 -25.80 -1.17
C LEU A 446 24.27 -27.30 -0.86
N ASP A 447 23.07 -27.88 -0.96
CA ASP A 447 22.84 -29.31 -0.75
C ASP A 447 23.55 -30.16 -1.81
N SER A 448 23.48 -29.76 -3.09
CA SER A 448 24.20 -30.46 -4.17
C SER A 448 25.72 -30.46 -3.98
N HIS A 449 26.27 -29.43 -3.33
CA HIS A 449 27.68 -29.31 -2.95
C HIS A 449 27.99 -29.94 -1.57
N ARG A 450 26.99 -30.54 -0.91
CA ARG A 450 27.10 -31.17 0.42
C ARG A 450 27.51 -30.18 1.54
N ILE A 451 27.10 -28.93 1.41
CA ILE A 451 27.37 -27.85 2.36
C ILE A 451 26.14 -27.61 3.25
N ASN A 452 25.89 -28.54 4.17
CA ASN A 452 24.67 -28.56 4.99
C ASN A 452 24.78 -27.63 6.21
N ASN A 453 24.99 -26.32 6.00
CA ASN A 453 25.10 -25.32 7.09
C ASN A 453 24.07 -24.19 7.02
N LEU A 454 23.25 -24.09 5.97
CA LEU A 454 22.16 -23.11 5.91
C LEU A 454 21.11 -23.47 6.97
N LYS A 455 20.93 -22.60 7.97
CA LYS A 455 20.06 -22.82 9.14
C LYS A 455 18.70 -22.16 9.05
N GLY A 456 18.58 -21.12 8.21
CA GLY A 456 17.36 -20.33 8.15
C GLY A 456 17.30 -19.36 7.00
N MET A 457 16.08 -18.84 6.80
CA MET A 457 15.75 -17.78 5.88
C MET A 457 15.39 -16.54 6.69
N ALA A 458 15.95 -15.39 6.32
CA ALA A 458 15.59 -14.11 6.89
C ALA A 458 14.66 -13.34 5.94
N MET A 459 13.68 -12.66 6.51
CA MET A 459 12.81 -11.70 5.82
C MET A 459 12.81 -10.41 6.62
N ASP A 460 13.29 -9.33 6.01
CA ASP A 460 13.39 -8.02 6.64
C ASP A 460 12.01 -7.32 6.78
N SER A 461 12.01 -6.10 7.32
CA SER A 461 10.82 -5.25 7.38
C SER A 461 10.16 -5.06 6.01
N HIS A 462 8.82 -5.08 5.98
CA HIS A 462 8.08 -4.87 4.75
C HIS A 462 8.06 -3.39 4.38
N GLU A 463 8.71 -3.04 3.27
CA GLU A 463 8.74 -1.66 2.78
C GLU A 463 8.32 -1.50 1.31
N ALA A 464 7.49 -2.42 0.81
CA ALA A 464 6.88 -2.30 -0.52
C ALA A 464 5.63 -1.41 -0.55
N GLY A 465 5.16 -0.93 0.60
CA GLY A 465 3.88 -0.21 0.70
C GLY A 465 2.66 -1.14 0.65
N ALA A 466 1.50 -0.55 0.39
CA ALA A 466 0.21 -1.23 0.45
C ALA A 466 -0.11 -2.12 -0.77
N GLN A 467 -0.90 -3.17 -0.52
CA GLN A 467 -1.59 -3.99 -1.50
C GLN A 467 -3.00 -4.26 -0.97
N ASN A 468 -4.03 -4.00 -1.79
CA ASN A 468 -5.43 -4.21 -1.40
C ASN A 468 -6.19 -5.16 -2.34
N TRP A 469 -5.51 -5.81 -3.29
CA TRP A 469 -6.15 -6.73 -4.22
C TRP A 469 -5.23 -7.87 -4.63
N THR A 470 -5.84 -9.00 -4.98
CA THR A 470 -5.22 -10.18 -5.62
C THR A 470 -6.29 -10.93 -6.43
N ASP A 471 -5.90 -11.97 -7.16
CA ASP A 471 -6.73 -12.61 -8.17
C ASP A 471 -7.97 -13.30 -7.58
N ASP A 472 -7.84 -13.87 -6.37
CA ASP A 472 -8.90 -14.58 -5.66
C ASP A 472 -9.55 -13.77 -4.53
N PHE A 473 -9.27 -12.46 -4.46
CA PHE A 473 -9.66 -11.58 -3.34
C PHE A 473 -11.15 -11.65 -3.01
N LEU A 474 -12.04 -11.57 -4.01
CA LEU A 474 -13.50 -11.64 -3.79
C LEU A 474 -13.92 -12.95 -3.13
N SER A 475 -13.33 -14.07 -3.55
CA SER A 475 -13.64 -15.39 -3.01
C SER A 475 -13.05 -15.60 -1.61
N ALA A 476 -11.84 -15.10 -1.37
CA ALA A 476 -11.19 -15.12 -0.06
C ALA A 476 -11.97 -14.25 0.93
N PHE A 477 -12.43 -13.07 0.50
CA PHE A 477 -13.25 -12.17 1.31
C PHE A 477 -14.56 -12.84 1.73
N ASP A 478 -15.33 -13.42 0.78
CA ASP A 478 -16.58 -14.12 1.08
C ASP A 478 -16.36 -15.24 2.10
N LYS A 479 -15.29 -16.04 1.90
CA LYS A 479 -14.92 -17.11 2.83
C LYS A 479 -14.55 -16.61 4.24
N LEU A 480 -13.82 -15.49 4.34
CA LEU A 480 -13.29 -14.98 5.61
C LEU A 480 -14.29 -14.06 6.35
N ARG A 481 -15.18 -13.38 5.63
CA ARG A 481 -16.13 -12.41 6.18
C ARG A 481 -17.57 -12.92 6.21
N GLY A 482 -17.90 -13.98 5.47
CA GLY A 482 -19.22 -14.60 5.44
C GLY A 482 -20.26 -13.86 4.59
N TYR A 483 -19.83 -12.93 3.73
CA TYR A 483 -20.69 -12.24 2.76
C TYR A 483 -19.89 -11.77 1.53
N LYS A 484 -20.59 -11.57 0.42
CA LYS A 484 -20.00 -11.13 -0.84
C LYS A 484 -19.68 -9.64 -0.86
N LEU A 485 -18.46 -9.28 -1.24
CA LEU A 485 -18.07 -7.89 -1.48
C LEU A 485 -18.65 -7.31 -2.79
N ASP A 486 -19.00 -8.17 -3.76
CA ASP A 486 -19.48 -7.77 -5.09
C ASP A 486 -20.51 -6.61 -5.12
N PRO A 487 -21.58 -6.62 -4.29
CA PRO A 487 -22.58 -5.54 -4.30
C PRO A 487 -22.08 -4.25 -3.63
N TYR A 488 -21.01 -4.34 -2.84
CA TYR A 488 -20.41 -3.25 -2.06
C TYR A 488 -19.09 -2.77 -2.67
N LEU A 489 -18.66 -3.32 -3.81
CA LEU A 489 -17.41 -2.94 -4.47
C LEU A 489 -17.25 -1.41 -4.70
N PRO A 490 -18.31 -0.61 -4.93
CA PRO A 490 -18.19 0.84 -5.01
C PRO A 490 -17.61 1.52 -3.75
N VAL A 491 -17.69 0.88 -2.59
CA VAL A 491 -17.01 1.34 -1.36
C VAL A 491 -15.49 1.42 -1.56
N MET A 492 -14.90 0.54 -2.37
CA MET A 492 -13.47 0.56 -2.72
C MET A 492 -13.09 1.74 -3.63
N ALA A 493 -14.07 2.42 -4.23
CA ALA A 493 -13.91 3.69 -4.96
C ALA A 493 -14.44 4.89 -4.14
N GLY A 494 -14.68 4.68 -2.85
CA GLY A 494 -15.11 5.70 -1.90
C GLY A 494 -16.59 6.02 -1.92
N TYR A 495 -17.46 5.27 -2.59
CA TYR A 495 -18.90 5.52 -2.54
C TYR A 495 -19.52 5.00 -1.25
N VAL A 496 -20.47 5.76 -0.71
CA VAL A 496 -21.28 5.33 0.44
C VAL A 496 -22.40 4.42 -0.06
N VAL A 497 -22.36 3.14 0.30
CA VAL A 497 -23.31 2.12 -0.19
C VAL A 497 -24.09 1.50 0.96
N GLY A 498 -25.42 1.45 0.83
CA GLY A 498 -26.30 0.83 1.83
C GLY A 498 -26.60 1.75 3.04
N ASP A 499 -26.92 1.13 4.18
CA ASP A 499 -27.23 1.84 5.42
C ASP A 499 -25.94 2.20 6.18
N VAL A 500 -25.86 3.45 6.63
CA VAL A 500 -24.67 4.14 7.13
C VAL A 500 -24.16 3.55 8.45
N GLY A 501 -24.99 2.75 9.14
CA GLY A 501 -24.64 2.08 10.39
C GLY A 501 -23.64 0.91 10.27
N HIS A 502 -23.37 0.43 9.05
CA HIS A 502 -22.34 -0.59 8.81
C HIS A 502 -21.09 0.10 8.27
N ASP A 503 -20.23 0.58 9.16
CA ASP A 503 -18.96 1.21 8.83
C ASP A 503 -18.03 0.18 8.16
N PHE A 504 -18.19 0.00 6.84
CA PHE A 504 -17.43 -0.95 6.02
C PHE A 504 -15.91 -0.68 6.10
N GLY A 505 -15.51 0.54 6.44
CA GLY A 505 -14.12 0.90 6.71
C GLY A 505 -13.47 0.06 7.83
N ARG A 506 -14.26 -0.44 8.80
CA ARG A 506 -13.76 -1.35 9.84
C ARG A 506 -13.69 -2.82 9.42
N SER A 507 -14.37 -3.22 8.33
CA SER A 507 -14.45 -4.63 7.91
C SER A 507 -13.59 -4.96 6.67
N ILE A 508 -13.14 -3.93 5.95
CA ILE A 508 -12.21 -4.03 4.80
C ILE A 508 -10.74 -3.97 5.25
N GLY A 509 -10.46 -3.41 6.44
CA GLY A 509 -9.13 -3.39 7.07
C GLY A 509 -8.64 -4.75 7.58
#